data_AF-A0A949K4S6-F1
#
_entry.id   AF-A0A949K4S6-F1
#
_cell.length_a   1.000
_cell.length_b   1.000
_cell.length_c   1.000
_cell.angle_alpha   90.00
_cell.angle_beta   90.00
_cell.angle_gamma   90.00
#
_symmetry.space_group_name_H-M   'P 1'
#
loop_
_entity.id
_entity.type
_entity.pdbx_description
1 polymer ?
#
loop_
_entity_poly.entity_id
_entity_poly.type
_entity_poly.pdbx_seq_one_letter_code
_entity_poly.pdbx_strand_id
1 'polypeptide(L)'
;MKEKIIQASIESLRQEGLKFSIDTLADKLSISKKTIYKYFPDKETLALALYETYYADVKEQAKMLVISNPASSRFELLHLYFDSKTMIRKDIFNKYKLNKTICSYATEQNDALWEIVTASFDGQTSEADRKTLRIIVDGSFEKLCNARLDPNAVIERLVQLL
;
A
#
# COMPACT_ATOMS: atom_id res chain seq x y z
N MET A 1 2.91 -6.35 -22.22
CA MET A 1 4.21 -6.73 -21.58
C MET A 1 4.55 -5.80 -20.42
N LYS A 2 4.54 -4.48 -20.63
CA LYS A 2 4.75 -3.48 -19.56
C LYS A 2 3.90 -3.77 -18.31
N GLU A 3 2.58 -3.96 -18.48
CA GLU A 3 1.65 -4.31 -17.38
C GLU A 3 2.01 -5.63 -16.68
N LYS A 4 2.39 -6.68 -17.43
CA LYS A 4 2.83 -7.96 -16.85
C LYS A 4 4.04 -7.79 -15.94
N ILE A 5 5.00 -6.96 -16.36
CA ILE A 5 6.18 -6.63 -15.55
C ILE A 5 5.78 -5.89 -14.28
N ILE A 6 4.87 -4.90 -14.39
CA ILE A 6 4.35 -4.15 -13.23
C ILE A 6 3.66 -5.10 -12.25
N GLN A 7 2.73 -5.93 -12.72
CA GLN A 7 1.95 -6.82 -11.85
C GLN A 7 2.85 -7.83 -11.11
N ALA A 8 3.78 -8.47 -11.82
CA ALA A 8 4.74 -9.36 -11.20
C ALA A 8 5.66 -8.64 -10.19
N SER A 9 5.95 -7.35 -10.42
CA SER A 9 6.71 -6.52 -9.48
C SER A 9 5.91 -6.19 -8.23
N ILE A 10 4.61 -5.87 -8.35
CA ILE A 10 3.71 -5.66 -7.20
C ILE A 10 3.67 -6.90 -6.31
N GLU A 11 3.51 -8.09 -6.90
CA GLU A 11 3.52 -9.35 -6.16
C GLU A 11 4.85 -9.59 -5.44
N SER A 12 5.96 -9.35 -6.14
CA SER A 12 7.30 -9.52 -5.56
C SER A 12 7.54 -8.53 -4.42
N LEU A 13 7.04 -7.30 -4.54
CA LEU A 13 7.11 -6.28 -3.50
C LEU A 13 6.36 -6.70 -2.23
N ARG A 14 5.17 -7.33 -2.36
CA ARG A 14 4.40 -7.83 -1.21
C ARG A 14 5.12 -8.96 -0.47
N GLN A 15 5.87 -9.80 -1.17
CA GLN A 15 6.58 -10.94 -0.60
C GLN A 15 7.94 -10.56 0.00
N GLU A 16 8.70 -9.70 -0.69
CA GLU A 16 10.12 -9.49 -0.43
C GLU A 16 10.49 -8.02 -0.12
N GLY A 17 9.55 -7.08 -0.24
CA GLY A 17 9.84 -5.64 -0.18
C GLY A 17 10.59 -5.13 -1.42
N LEU A 18 11.15 -3.91 -1.39
CA LEU A 18 11.97 -3.37 -2.51
C LEU A 18 13.36 -4.02 -2.58
N LYS A 19 13.56 -5.11 -1.83
CA LYS A 19 14.67 -6.05 -2.02
C LYS A 19 14.52 -6.85 -3.31
N PHE A 20 13.34 -6.85 -3.96
CA PHE A 20 13.16 -7.49 -5.26
C PHE A 20 14.21 -7.01 -6.27
N SER A 21 14.73 -7.93 -7.06
CA SER A 21 15.77 -7.67 -8.06
C SER A 21 15.21 -7.81 -9.48
N ILE A 22 15.83 -7.12 -10.44
CA ILE A 22 15.47 -7.26 -11.87
C ILE A 22 15.78 -8.68 -12.35
N ASP A 23 16.78 -9.35 -11.77
CA ASP A 23 17.10 -10.75 -12.03
C ASP A 23 15.93 -11.67 -11.61
N THR A 24 15.50 -11.58 -10.35
CA THR A 24 14.37 -12.36 -9.82
C THR A 24 13.10 -12.13 -10.64
N LEU A 25 12.85 -10.88 -11.05
CA LEU A 25 11.69 -10.51 -11.85
C LEU A 25 11.77 -11.08 -13.28
N ALA A 26 12.96 -11.06 -13.90
CA ALA A 26 13.22 -11.64 -15.20
C ALA A 26 12.99 -13.16 -15.20
N ASP A 27 13.51 -13.84 -14.17
CA ASP A 27 13.35 -15.28 -13.98
C ASP A 27 11.88 -15.66 -13.76
N LYS A 28 11.18 -14.95 -12.87
CA LYS A 28 9.75 -15.15 -12.59
C LYS A 28 8.89 -15.00 -13.85
N LEU A 29 9.25 -14.08 -14.74
CA LEU A 29 8.53 -13.82 -15.99
C LEU A 29 9.04 -14.65 -17.17
N SER A 30 10.11 -15.43 -17.01
CA SER A 30 10.79 -16.15 -18.09
C SER A 30 11.17 -15.24 -19.26
N ILE A 31 11.67 -14.03 -18.97
CA ILE A 31 12.13 -13.05 -19.96
C ILE A 31 13.55 -12.59 -19.65
N SER A 32 14.26 -12.03 -20.63
CA SER A 32 15.57 -11.44 -20.36
C SER A 32 15.47 -10.13 -19.58
N LYS A 33 16.50 -9.80 -18.79
CA LYS A 33 16.67 -8.45 -18.21
C LYS A 33 16.59 -7.35 -19.26
N LYS A 34 17.15 -7.59 -20.45
CA LYS A 34 17.11 -6.66 -21.58
C LYS A 34 15.67 -6.34 -22.00
N THR A 35 14.77 -7.32 -21.90
CA THR A 35 13.33 -7.13 -22.14
C THR A 35 12.72 -6.19 -21.11
N ILE A 36 13.07 -6.33 -19.82
CA ILE A 36 12.60 -5.42 -18.77
C ILE A 36 13.14 -4.01 -19.00
N TYR A 37 14.45 -3.87 -19.24
CA TYR A 37 15.10 -2.58 -19.48
C TYR A 37 14.59 -1.85 -20.74
N LYS A 38 14.03 -2.59 -21.71
CA LYS A 38 13.36 -1.98 -22.87
C LYS A 38 12.11 -1.17 -22.47
N TYR A 39 11.40 -1.58 -21.42
CA TYR A 39 10.18 -0.91 -20.94
C TYR A 39 10.45 0.01 -19.74
N PHE A 40 11.44 -0.31 -18.92
CA PHE A 40 11.82 0.44 -17.73
C PHE A 40 13.34 0.60 -17.71
N PRO A 41 13.87 1.73 -18.22
CA PRO A 41 15.32 1.93 -18.40
C PRO A 41 16.12 1.77 -17.11
N ASP A 42 15.50 2.02 -15.96
CA ASP A 42 16.11 1.95 -14.65
C ASP A 42 15.11 1.43 -13.59
N LYS A 43 15.64 1.07 -12.42
CA LYS A 43 14.85 0.52 -11.30
C LYS A 43 13.90 1.55 -10.69
N GLU A 44 14.22 2.84 -10.74
CA GLU A 44 13.40 3.91 -10.18
C GLU A 44 12.14 4.10 -11.02
N THR A 45 12.27 4.12 -12.34
CA THR A 45 11.15 4.19 -13.29
C THR A 45 10.22 2.99 -13.14
N LEU A 46 10.77 1.77 -12.95
CA LEU A 46 9.96 0.59 -12.66
C LEU A 46 9.24 0.72 -11.30
N ALA A 47 9.96 1.15 -10.26
CA ALA A 47 9.39 1.28 -8.92
C ALA A 47 8.30 2.35 -8.86
N LEU A 48 8.48 3.48 -9.53
CA LEU A 48 7.45 4.53 -9.62
C LEU A 48 6.19 3.98 -10.32
N ALA A 49 6.34 3.38 -11.50
CA ALA A 49 5.21 2.80 -12.22
C ALA A 49 4.47 1.72 -11.42
N LEU A 50 5.22 0.94 -10.63
CA LEU A 50 4.67 -0.03 -9.68
C LEU A 50 3.79 0.67 -8.63
N TYR A 51 4.33 1.66 -7.92
CA TYR A 51 3.58 2.37 -6.87
C TYR A 51 2.39 3.15 -7.44
N GLU A 52 2.53 3.77 -8.62
CA GLU A 52 1.43 4.44 -9.32
C GLU A 52 0.28 3.47 -9.60
N THR A 53 0.59 2.29 -10.14
CA THR A 53 -0.41 1.26 -10.45
C THR A 53 -1.04 0.72 -9.17
N TYR A 54 -0.22 0.36 -8.17
CA TYR A 54 -0.71 -0.15 -6.90
C TYR A 54 -1.67 0.82 -6.20
N TYR A 55 -1.29 2.10 -6.08
CA TYR A 55 -2.13 3.09 -5.41
C TYR A 55 -3.34 3.51 -6.23
N ALA A 56 -3.26 3.48 -7.56
CA ALA A 56 -4.45 3.67 -8.41
C ALA A 56 -5.48 2.57 -8.10
N ASP A 57 -5.05 1.30 -8.12
CA ASP A 57 -5.94 0.15 -7.88
C ASP A 57 -6.52 0.13 -6.47
N VAL A 58 -5.69 0.39 -5.44
CA VAL A 58 -6.15 0.39 -4.04
C VAL A 58 -7.11 1.53 -3.75
N LYS A 59 -6.85 2.74 -4.28
CA LYS A 59 -7.79 3.87 -4.11
C LYS A 59 -9.10 3.63 -4.85
N GLU A 60 -9.06 3.01 -6.03
CA GLU A 60 -10.27 2.65 -6.76
C GLU A 60 -11.10 1.63 -5.99
N GLN A 61 -10.47 0.57 -5.48
CA GLN A 61 -11.13 -0.41 -4.60
C GLN A 61 -11.76 0.26 -3.37
N ALA A 62 -11.02 1.14 -2.69
CA ALA A 62 -11.53 1.86 -1.53
C ALA A 62 -12.75 2.73 -1.87
N LYS A 63 -12.72 3.46 -2.99
CA LYS A 63 -13.88 4.24 -3.45
C LYS A 63 -15.08 3.35 -3.74
N MET A 64 -14.88 2.21 -4.39
CA MET A 64 -15.97 1.27 -4.70
C MET A 64 -16.60 0.69 -3.43
N LEU A 65 -15.80 0.37 -2.41
CA LEU A 65 -16.27 -0.08 -1.10
C LEU A 65 -17.05 1.03 -0.34
N VAL A 66 -16.58 2.27 -0.41
CA VAL A 66 -17.27 3.42 0.17
C VAL A 66 -18.60 3.70 -0.53
N ILE A 67 -18.68 3.54 -1.86
CA ILE A 67 -19.92 3.79 -2.62
C ILE A 67 -20.95 2.67 -2.39
N SER A 68 -20.51 1.42 -2.29
CA SER A 68 -21.42 0.27 -2.20
C SER A 68 -22.13 0.18 -0.84
N ASN A 69 -21.36 0.15 0.25
CA ASN A 69 -21.87 0.20 1.62
C ASN A 69 -20.72 0.50 2.61
N PRO A 70 -20.50 1.78 2.99
CA PRO A 70 -19.33 2.15 3.77
C PRO A 70 -19.29 1.51 5.17
N ALA A 71 -20.44 1.37 5.85
CA ALA A 71 -20.49 0.84 7.20
C ALA A 71 -20.17 -0.66 7.26
N SER A 72 -20.65 -1.43 6.29
CA SER A 72 -20.33 -2.88 6.21
C SER A 72 -18.94 -3.16 5.65
N SER A 73 -18.31 -2.18 5.02
CA SER A 73 -17.00 -2.34 4.37
C SER A 73 -15.83 -1.82 5.20
N ARG A 74 -16.07 -1.39 6.46
CA ARG A 74 -15.03 -0.80 7.33
C ARG A 74 -13.86 -1.76 7.57
N PHE A 75 -14.13 -3.06 7.65
CA PHE A 75 -13.10 -4.08 7.79
C PHE A 75 -12.19 -4.11 6.55
N GLU A 76 -12.77 -4.22 5.37
CA GLU A 76 -12.06 -4.26 4.09
C GLU A 76 -11.31 -2.95 3.84
N LEU A 77 -11.89 -1.81 4.21
CA LEU A 77 -11.26 -0.49 4.08
C LEU A 77 -10.04 -0.35 5.01
N LEU A 78 -10.14 -0.78 6.26
CA LEU A 78 -8.99 -0.79 7.18
C LEU A 78 -7.94 -1.82 6.77
N HIS A 79 -8.35 -2.95 6.20
CA HIS A 79 -7.41 -3.94 5.66
C HIS A 79 -6.65 -3.40 4.45
N LEU A 80 -7.33 -2.75 3.50
CA LEU A 80 -6.68 -2.07 2.38
C LEU A 80 -5.72 -0.98 2.87
N TYR A 81 -6.12 -0.22 3.89
CA TYR A 81 -5.26 0.78 4.50
C TYR A 81 -4.03 0.16 5.18
N PHE A 82 -4.21 -0.95 5.90
CA PHE A 82 -3.11 -1.69 6.51
C PHE A 82 -2.12 -2.20 5.46
N ASP A 83 -2.61 -2.84 4.39
CA ASP A 83 -1.76 -3.31 3.30
C ASP A 83 -0.96 -2.16 2.68
N SER A 84 -1.60 -1.02 2.45
CA SER A 84 -0.96 0.21 1.99
C SER A 84 0.12 0.71 2.96
N LYS A 85 -0.15 0.68 4.28
CA LYS A 85 0.85 1.02 5.31
C LYS A 85 2.07 0.11 5.24
N THR A 86 1.88 -1.18 4.97
CA THR A 86 3.02 -2.10 4.83
C THR A 86 3.96 -1.69 3.69
N MET A 87 3.42 -1.07 2.63
CA MET A 87 4.13 -0.64 1.41
C MET A 87 4.95 0.63 1.59
N ILE A 88 4.76 1.36 2.71
CA ILE A 88 5.55 2.55 3.07
C ILE A 88 6.53 2.31 4.22
N ARG A 89 6.69 1.05 4.68
CA ARG A 89 7.61 0.75 5.78
C ARG A 89 9.06 0.99 5.40
N LYS A 90 9.84 1.53 6.34
CA LYS A 90 11.25 1.90 6.14
C LYS A 90 12.15 0.72 5.77
N ASP A 91 11.80 -0.50 6.20
CA ASP A 91 12.55 -1.73 5.92
C ASP A 91 12.31 -2.28 4.51
N ILE A 92 11.16 -1.94 3.90
CA ILE A 92 10.87 -2.22 2.49
C ILE A 92 11.76 -1.34 1.60
N PHE A 93 11.99 -0.08 1.96
CA PHE A 93 12.92 0.79 1.22
C PHE A 93 14.37 0.42 1.55
N ASN A 94 15.11 -0.09 0.56
CA ASN A 94 16.51 -0.44 0.76
C ASN A 94 17.35 0.82 1.05
N LYS A 95 18.25 0.72 2.04
CA LYS A 95 19.17 1.75 2.57
C LYS A 95 20.00 2.52 1.51
N TYR A 96 19.99 2.09 0.25
CA TYR A 96 20.88 2.64 -0.77
C TYR A 96 20.27 3.16 -2.07
N LYS A 97 19.04 2.81 -2.53
CA LYS A 97 18.63 3.13 -3.92
C LYS A 97 17.12 3.22 -4.24
N LEU A 98 16.26 3.65 -3.31
CA LEU A 98 15.00 4.28 -3.73
C LEU A 98 15.04 5.73 -3.28
N ASN A 99 14.88 6.64 -4.24
CA ASN A 99 15.02 8.05 -4.01
C ASN A 99 13.98 8.52 -2.98
N LYS A 100 14.29 9.62 -2.29
CA LYS A 100 13.37 10.32 -1.38
C LYS A 100 12.01 10.56 -2.06
N THR A 101 12.00 10.77 -3.37
CA THR A 101 10.82 11.01 -4.19
C THR A 101 9.80 9.87 -4.19
N ILE A 102 10.20 8.61 -4.37
CA ILE A 102 9.27 7.47 -4.39
C ILE A 102 8.70 7.22 -2.99
N CYS A 103 9.52 7.38 -1.95
CA CYS A 103 9.04 7.28 -0.57
C CYS A 103 8.04 8.39 -0.25
N SER A 104 8.35 9.64 -0.62
CA SER A 104 7.42 10.78 -0.51
C SER A 104 6.13 10.52 -1.27
N TYR A 105 6.22 10.09 -2.54
CA TYR A 105 5.06 9.74 -3.35
C TYR A 105 4.20 8.67 -2.68
N ALA A 106 4.80 7.55 -2.26
CA ALA A 106 4.05 6.46 -1.62
C ALA A 106 3.40 6.91 -0.31
N THR A 107 4.07 7.77 0.47
CA THR A 107 3.50 8.36 1.69
C THR A 107 2.31 9.26 1.38
N GLU A 108 2.44 10.15 0.40
CA GLU A 108 1.35 11.02 -0.07
C GLU A 108 0.16 10.22 -0.59
N GLN A 109 0.40 9.13 -1.32
CA GLN A 109 -0.67 8.26 -1.79
C GLN A 109 -1.36 7.49 -0.66
N ASN A 110 -0.60 7.02 0.34
CA ASN A 110 -1.16 6.41 1.54
C ASN A 110 -2.02 7.41 2.33
N ASP A 111 -1.59 8.67 2.42
CA ASP A 111 -2.35 9.74 3.05
C ASP A 111 -3.64 10.04 2.29
N ALA A 112 -3.58 10.10 0.96
CA ALA A 112 -4.78 10.24 0.14
C ALA A 112 -5.76 9.05 0.29
N LEU A 113 -5.23 7.83 0.45
CA LEU A 113 -6.05 6.65 0.74
C LEU A 113 -6.74 6.75 2.09
N TRP A 114 -6.05 7.26 3.12
CA TRP A 114 -6.65 7.49 4.44
C TRP A 114 -7.88 8.41 4.35
N GLU A 115 -7.81 9.48 3.56
CA GLU A 115 -8.94 10.40 3.39
C GLU A 115 -10.17 9.72 2.75
N ILE A 116 -9.96 8.71 1.90
CA ILE A 116 -11.05 7.90 1.35
C ILE A 116 -11.60 6.95 2.42
N VAL A 117 -10.72 6.27 3.16
CA VAL A 117 -11.09 5.31 4.20
C VAL A 117 -11.84 5.98 5.35
N THR A 118 -11.35 7.12 5.84
CA THR A 118 -11.97 7.84 6.97
C THR A 118 -13.36 8.37 6.64
N ALA A 119 -13.70 8.56 5.35
CA ALA A 119 -15.04 8.96 4.94
C ALA A 119 -16.11 7.90 5.27
N SER A 120 -15.71 6.64 5.51
CA SER A 120 -16.61 5.54 5.93
C SER A 120 -16.91 5.49 7.44
N PHE A 121 -16.14 6.23 8.26
CA PHE A 121 -16.25 6.27 9.73
C PHE A 121 -17.08 7.48 10.22
N ASP A 122 -18.18 7.77 9.50
CA ASP A 122 -19.20 8.81 9.73
C ASP A 122 -18.85 10.28 9.46
N GLY A 123 -19.86 10.99 8.94
CA GLY A 123 -19.79 12.35 8.35
C GLY A 123 -19.96 13.53 9.31
N GLN A 124 -19.89 13.33 10.63
CA GLN A 124 -19.98 14.40 11.65
C GLN A 124 -18.85 14.38 12.68
N THR A 125 -17.77 13.65 12.43
CA THR A 125 -16.57 13.75 13.26
C THR A 125 -15.87 15.09 13.00
N SER A 126 -15.53 15.79 14.08
CA SER A 126 -14.73 17.01 14.00
C SER A 126 -13.36 16.70 13.39
N GLU A 127 -12.64 17.72 12.90
CA GLU A 127 -11.27 17.54 12.44
C GLU A 127 -10.37 16.92 13.53
N ALA A 128 -10.64 17.23 14.80
CA ALA A 128 -9.95 16.66 15.95
C ALA A 128 -10.22 15.16 16.10
N ASP A 129 -11.46 14.72 15.88
CA ASP A 129 -11.83 13.30 15.96
C ASP A 129 -11.17 12.51 14.83
N ARG A 130 -11.14 13.04 13.61
CA ARG A 130 -10.46 12.39 12.46
C ARG A 130 -8.95 12.24 12.70
N LYS A 131 -8.30 13.26 13.27
CA LYS A 131 -6.89 13.18 13.65
C LYS A 131 -6.65 12.13 14.74
N THR A 132 -7.54 12.08 15.73
CA THR A 132 -7.47 11.10 16.83
C THR A 132 -7.65 9.68 16.31
N LEU A 133 -8.64 9.46 15.43
CA LEU A 133 -8.88 8.19 14.74
C LEU A 133 -7.63 7.73 14.00
N ARG A 134 -7.03 8.63 13.21
CA ARG A 134 -5.81 8.32 12.46
C ARG A 134 -4.65 7.92 13.38
N ILE A 135 -4.46 8.60 14.51
CA ILE A 135 -3.42 8.26 15.49
C ILE A 135 -3.64 6.85 16.06
N ILE A 136 -4.88 6.50 16.40
CA ILE A 136 -5.22 5.17 16.95
C ILE A 136 -4.95 4.08 15.92
N VAL A 137 -5.43 4.27 14.68
CA VAL A 137 -5.26 3.30 13.60
C VAL A 137 -3.78 3.18 13.22
N ASP A 138 -3.09 4.30 12.97
CA ASP A 138 -1.67 4.30 12.59
C ASP A 138 -0.80 3.69 13.68
N GLY A 139 -1.04 4.03 14.96
CA GLY A 139 -0.29 3.46 16.08
C GLY A 139 -0.54 1.96 16.25
N SER A 140 -1.76 1.49 15.99
CA SER A 140 -2.09 0.06 16.00
C SER A 140 -1.39 -0.68 14.87
N PHE A 141 -1.40 -0.11 13.66
CA PHE A 141 -0.79 -0.70 12.47
C PHE A 141 0.74 -0.70 12.53
N GLU A 142 1.36 0.36 13.06
CA GLU A 142 2.81 0.41 13.28
C GLU A 142 3.26 -0.71 14.23
N LYS A 143 2.53 -0.93 15.33
CA LYS A 143 2.81 -2.04 16.25
C LYS A 143 2.58 -3.40 15.60
N LEU A 144 1.48 -3.55 14.85
CA LEU A 144 1.14 -4.79 14.14
C LEU A 144 2.21 -5.18 13.12
N CYS A 145 2.78 -4.22 12.40
CA CYS A 145 3.89 -4.47 11.46
C CYS A 145 5.12 -5.11 12.12
N ASN A 146 5.30 -4.93 13.43
CA ASN A 146 6.43 -5.44 14.21
C ASN A 146 6.06 -6.63 15.12
N ALA A 147 4.78 -6.98 15.19
CA ALA A 147 4.27 -8.02 16.09
C ALA A 147 3.95 -9.32 15.33
N ARG A 148 4.05 -10.47 16.00
CA ARG A 148 3.55 -11.76 15.49
C ARG A 148 2.08 -11.93 15.83
N LEU A 149 1.25 -10.97 15.40
CA LEU A 149 -0.20 -11.01 15.58
C LEU A 149 -0.88 -11.14 14.23
N ASP A 150 -2.04 -11.79 14.21
CA ASP A 150 -2.89 -11.84 13.02
C ASP A 150 -3.46 -10.44 12.73
N PRO A 151 -3.16 -9.83 11.57
CA PRO A 151 -3.72 -8.55 11.18
C PRO A 151 -5.25 -8.51 11.21
N ASN A 152 -5.91 -9.60 10.80
CA ASN A 152 -7.36 -9.64 10.72
C ASN A 152 -8.00 -9.47 12.10
N ALA A 153 -7.50 -10.17 13.12
CA ALA A 153 -8.00 -10.06 14.48
C ALA A 153 -7.86 -8.62 15.04
N VAL A 154 -6.77 -7.93 14.72
CA VAL A 154 -6.57 -6.53 15.15
C VAL A 154 -7.52 -5.59 14.39
N ILE A 155 -7.67 -5.78 13.08
CA ILE A 155 -8.55 -4.95 12.25
C ILE A 155 -10.01 -5.14 12.66
N GLU A 156 -10.48 -6.39 12.85
CA GLU A 156 -11.81 -6.69 13.37
C GLU A 156 -12.06 -5.97 14.69
N ARG A 157 -11.06 -6.00 15.60
CA ARG A 157 -11.18 -5.33 16.88
C ARG A 157 -11.24 -3.81 16.74
N LEU A 158 -10.48 -3.23 15.82
CA LEU A 158 -10.55 -1.79 15.52
C LEU A 158 -11.92 -1.40 14.99
N VAL A 159 -12.49 -2.14 14.03
CA VAL A 159 -13.84 -1.85 13.49
C VAL A 159 -14.91 -1.84 14.59
N GLN A 160 -14.78 -2.67 15.63
CA GLN A 160 -15.72 -2.69 16.75
C GLN A 160 -15.56 -1.52 17.73
N LEU A 161 -14.38 -0.90 17.79
CA LEU A 161 -14.04 0.18 18.71
C LEU A 161 -14.24 1.57 18.11
N LEU A 162 -14.36 1.66 16.78
CA LEU A 162 -14.44 2.88 15.99
C LEU A 162 -15.85 3.06 15.41
#